data_AF-X1RKR4-F1
#
_entry.id   AF-X1RKR4-F1
#
_cell.length_a   1.000
_cell.length_b   1.000
_cell.length_c   1.000
_cell.angle_alpha   90.00
_cell.angle_beta   90.00
_cell.angle_gamma   90.00
#
_symmetry.space_group_name_H-M   'P 1'
#
loop_
_entity.id
_entity.type
_entity.pdbx_description
1 polymer ?
#
loop_
_entity_poly.entity_id
_entity_poly.type
_entity_poly.pdbx_seq_one_letter_code
_entity_poly.pdbx_strand_id
1 'polypeptide(L)'
;MVWVNMPLGSIMFGNPGIADVIAVAKSYKTTVRIYEVKTTRGDFWGDVNKGKYLRYLENCNQFYFATEAGIVKKEEIPQGCGLITRSDKGWHVQIAAKRSDCELTTEFLIALLMRGFQDYWANANRLNHDKEYYEYKGLHDAAYKFGKRFAQDLAKGPEYLNAARELQRKVDEALGRQHGSLDLSLWALRGDVDRLLVQYKYAEEVAKLTDILMRIFQGNSYRVAEELGEIIEKLERR
;
A
#
# COMPACT_ATOMS: atom_id res chain seq x y z
N MET A 1 19.39 9.21 -13.69
CA MET A 1 18.25 10.15 -13.51
C MET A 1 17.91 10.72 -14.87
N VAL A 2 16.63 11.00 -15.12
CA VAL A 2 16.16 11.62 -16.37
C VAL A 2 15.21 12.75 -16.02
N TRP A 3 15.39 13.89 -16.67
CA TRP A 3 14.53 15.07 -16.55
C TRP A 3 14.08 15.52 -17.92
N VAL A 4 12.92 16.16 -17.98
CA VAL A 4 12.35 16.74 -19.19
C VAL A 4 12.12 18.24 -19.00
N ASN A 5 12.24 19.02 -20.07
CA ASN A 5 12.05 20.48 -20.07
C ASN A 5 12.84 21.18 -18.95
N MET A 6 14.16 20.94 -18.92
CA MET A 6 15.01 21.38 -17.82
C MET A 6 15.84 22.61 -18.23
N PRO A 7 15.72 23.75 -17.53
CA PRO A 7 16.53 24.94 -17.82
C PRO A 7 17.97 24.73 -17.38
N LEU A 8 18.94 25.08 -18.23
CA LEU A 8 20.37 24.87 -17.93
C LEU A 8 20.93 25.81 -16.85
N GLY A 9 20.11 26.72 -16.33
CA GLY A 9 20.49 27.72 -15.34
C GLY A 9 19.28 28.53 -14.89
N SER A 10 19.52 29.69 -14.28
CA SER A 10 18.42 30.55 -13.81
C SER A 10 17.67 31.20 -14.97
N ILE A 11 16.37 30.93 -15.06
CA ILE A 11 15.45 31.64 -15.97
C ILE A 11 15.14 33.07 -15.51
N MET A 12 15.42 33.40 -14.25
CA MET A 12 15.15 34.74 -13.69
C MET A 12 16.20 35.77 -14.11
N PHE A 13 17.44 35.33 -14.36
CA PHE A 13 18.58 36.20 -14.63
C PHE A 13 19.14 36.07 -16.05
N GLY A 14 18.46 35.33 -16.92
CA GLY A 14 18.89 35.16 -18.31
C GLY A 14 18.05 34.18 -19.10
N ASN A 15 18.54 33.83 -20.30
CA ASN A 15 17.97 32.81 -21.16
C ASN A 15 18.95 31.62 -21.29
N PRO A 16 19.00 30.73 -20.28
CA PRO A 16 19.98 29.65 -20.21
C PRO A 16 19.76 28.56 -21.28
N GLY A 17 18.64 28.61 -22.01
CA GLY A 17 18.16 27.48 -22.78
C GLY A 17 17.48 26.44 -21.89
N ILE A 18 16.53 25.73 -22.49
CA ILE A 18 15.80 24.63 -21.85
C ILE A 18 16.11 23.40 -22.69
N ALA A 19 16.64 22.37 -22.05
CA ALA A 19 16.88 21.08 -22.68
C ALA A 19 15.60 20.24 -22.63
N ASP A 20 15.23 19.65 -23.77
CA ASP A 20 14.03 18.81 -23.84
C ASP A 20 14.16 17.58 -22.94
N VAL A 21 15.31 16.90 -22.97
CA VAL A 21 15.60 15.75 -22.12
C VAL A 21 17.06 15.79 -21.64
N ILE A 22 17.24 15.58 -20.34
CA ILE A 22 18.55 15.39 -19.71
C ILE A 22 18.60 14.01 -19.10
N ALA A 23 19.64 13.25 -19.40
CA ALA A 23 19.89 11.96 -18.78
C ALA A 23 21.27 11.93 -18.13
N VAL A 24 21.29 11.59 -16.84
CA VAL A 24 22.51 11.42 -16.06
C VAL A 24 22.68 9.96 -15.69
N ALA A 25 23.73 9.34 -16.24
CA ALA A 25 24.06 7.95 -15.96
C ALA A 25 24.59 7.79 -14.53
N LYS A 26 24.14 6.74 -13.83
CA LYS A 26 24.71 6.34 -12.54
C LYS A 26 26.00 5.57 -12.81
N SER A 27 27.12 6.26 -12.89
CA SER A 27 28.44 5.69 -13.18
C SER A 27 29.53 6.40 -12.41
N TYR A 28 30.67 5.72 -12.18
CA TYR A 28 31.85 6.30 -11.51
C TYR A 28 32.35 7.58 -12.17
N LYS A 29 32.24 7.66 -13.50
CA LYS A 29 32.33 8.92 -14.25
C LYS A 29 30.94 9.38 -14.64
N THR A 30 30.35 10.28 -13.84
CA THR A 30 29.06 10.90 -14.15
C THR A 30 29.09 11.42 -15.59
N THR A 31 28.06 11.07 -16.36
CA THR A 31 27.94 11.47 -17.76
C THR A 31 26.58 12.09 -17.95
N VAL A 32 26.55 13.37 -18.28
CA VAL A 32 25.34 14.11 -18.61
C VAL A 32 25.14 14.06 -20.11
N ARG A 33 23.95 13.59 -20.50
CA ARG A 33 23.50 13.58 -21.89
C ARG A 33 22.33 14.53 -22.05
N ILE A 34 22.37 15.36 -23.08
CA ILE A 34 21.22 16.15 -23.51
C ILE A 34 20.69 15.56 -24.81
N TYR A 35 19.37 15.38 -24.88
CA TYR A 35 18.66 15.06 -26.11
C TYR A 35 17.73 16.21 -26.45
N GLU A 36 17.96 16.81 -27.60
CA GLU A 36 17.13 17.88 -28.15
C GLU A 36 16.19 17.27 -29.21
N VAL A 37 14.89 17.32 -28.97
CA VAL A 37 13.87 16.65 -29.76
C VAL A 37 13.47 17.51 -30.94
N LYS A 38 13.65 17.00 -32.17
CA LYS A 38 13.24 17.68 -33.40
C LYS A 38 12.16 16.87 -34.12
N THR A 39 11.00 17.48 -34.27
CA THR A 39 9.82 16.87 -34.88
C THR A 39 9.68 17.15 -36.37
N THR A 40 10.43 18.15 -36.89
CA THR A 40 10.42 18.51 -38.30
C THR A 40 11.83 18.87 -38.79
N ARG A 41 12.03 18.81 -40.11
CA ARG A 41 13.28 19.27 -40.74
C ARG A 41 13.53 20.75 -40.51
N GLY A 42 12.49 21.58 -40.54
CA GLY A 42 12.59 23.02 -40.32
C GLY A 42 13.03 23.37 -38.90
N ASP A 43 12.55 22.62 -37.91
CA ASP A 43 12.96 22.75 -36.51
C ASP A 43 14.44 22.40 -36.32
N PHE A 44 14.89 21.28 -36.89
CA PHE A 44 16.32 20.90 -36.89
C PHE A 44 17.22 21.97 -37.53
N TRP A 45 16.90 22.39 -38.76
CA TRP A 45 17.70 23.41 -39.46
C TRP A 45 17.63 24.77 -38.79
N GLY A 46 16.50 25.11 -38.17
CA GLY A 46 16.35 26.33 -37.39
C GLY A 46 17.34 26.40 -36.22
N ASP A 47 17.63 25.27 -35.60
CA ASP A 47 18.59 25.19 -34.51
C ASP A 47 20.04 25.14 -34.98
N VAL A 48 20.33 24.35 -36.02
CA VAL A 48 21.67 24.23 -36.59
C VAL A 48 22.13 25.55 -37.20
N ASN A 49 21.32 26.16 -38.08
CA ASN A 49 21.69 27.40 -38.79
C ASN A 49 21.84 28.59 -37.85
N LYS A 50 21.07 28.63 -36.75
CA LYS A 50 21.16 29.70 -35.74
C LYS A 50 22.16 29.39 -34.64
N GLY A 51 22.84 28.24 -34.71
CA GLY A 51 23.80 27.79 -33.69
C GLY A 51 23.20 27.66 -32.29
N LYS A 52 21.87 27.52 -32.16
CA LYS A 52 21.21 27.51 -30.85
C LYS A 52 21.70 26.38 -29.98
N TYR A 53 21.97 25.23 -30.60
CA TYR A 53 22.39 24.02 -29.91
C TYR A 53 23.75 24.15 -29.21
N LEU A 54 24.60 25.08 -29.66
CA LEU A 54 25.96 25.25 -29.13
C LEU A 54 25.96 25.57 -27.63
N ARG A 55 24.95 26.29 -27.13
CA ARG A 55 24.83 26.62 -25.69
C ARG A 55 24.67 25.38 -24.80
N TYR A 56 24.16 24.27 -25.35
CA TYR A 56 23.99 23.03 -24.60
C TYR A 56 25.30 22.26 -24.42
N LEU A 57 26.30 22.49 -25.30
CA LEU A 57 27.56 21.76 -25.30
C LEU A 57 28.44 22.05 -24.07
N GLU A 58 28.25 23.22 -23.45
CA GLU A 58 28.93 23.58 -22.19
C GLU A 58 28.36 22.85 -20.97
N ASN A 59 27.11 22.37 -21.09
CA ASN A 59 26.36 21.78 -19.97
C ASN A 59 26.09 20.28 -20.18
N CYS A 60 26.78 19.62 -21.11
CA CYS A 60 26.68 18.18 -21.26
C CYS A 60 27.96 17.53 -21.80
N ASN A 61 28.20 16.29 -21.37
CA ASN A 61 29.28 15.48 -21.90
C ASN A 61 28.95 14.91 -23.28
N GLN A 62 27.67 14.72 -23.58
CA GLN A 62 27.21 14.20 -24.87
C GLN A 62 25.90 14.87 -25.27
N PHE A 63 25.87 15.45 -26.45
CA PHE A 63 24.68 16.08 -27.01
C PHE A 63 24.14 15.25 -28.17
N TYR A 64 22.83 15.01 -28.18
CA TYR A 64 22.14 14.29 -29.23
C TYR A 64 20.98 15.11 -29.77
N PHE A 65 20.83 15.13 -31.10
CA PHE A 65 19.52 15.39 -31.69
C PHE A 65 18.69 14.11 -31.64
N ALA A 66 17.42 14.23 -31.26
CA ALA A 66 16.47 13.13 -31.17
C ALA A 66 15.30 13.35 -32.12
N THR A 67 15.08 12.44 -33.07
CA THR A 67 14.06 12.62 -34.12
C THR A 67 13.31 11.33 -34.41
N GLU A 68 12.21 11.40 -35.16
CA GLU A 68 11.68 10.22 -35.82
C GLU A 68 12.59 9.80 -36.98
N ALA A 69 12.66 8.49 -37.25
CA ALA A 69 13.43 7.95 -38.36
C ALA A 69 13.03 8.60 -39.70
N GLY A 70 14.03 9.08 -40.44
CA GLY A 70 13.84 9.71 -41.75
C GLY A 70 13.69 11.24 -41.74
N ILE A 71 13.51 11.88 -40.59
CA ILE A 71 13.44 13.36 -40.52
C ILE A 71 14.82 13.97 -40.83
N VAL A 72 15.86 13.51 -40.12
CA VAL A 72 17.24 14.03 -40.25
C VAL A 72 18.16 12.91 -40.69
N LYS A 73 19.03 13.19 -41.66
CA LYS A 73 20.03 12.26 -42.17
C LYS A 73 21.32 12.38 -41.37
N LYS A 74 22.12 11.32 -41.38
CA LYS A 74 23.36 11.24 -40.60
C LYS A 74 24.36 12.33 -40.99
N GLU A 75 24.42 12.65 -42.26
CA GLU A 75 25.37 13.59 -42.86
C GLU A 75 25.04 15.06 -42.51
N GLU A 76 23.82 15.32 -42.03
CA GLU A 76 23.36 16.66 -41.65
C GLU A 76 23.76 17.01 -40.21
N ILE A 77 24.21 16.03 -39.42
CA ILE A 77 24.49 16.20 -38.00
C ILE A 77 25.82 16.94 -37.81
N PRO A 78 25.85 18.04 -37.05
CA PRO A 78 27.09 18.75 -36.75
C PRO A 78 28.15 17.85 -36.12
N GLN A 79 29.41 18.11 -36.44
CA GLN A 79 30.54 17.31 -35.94
C GLN A 79 30.55 17.24 -34.42
N GLY A 80 30.70 16.04 -33.87
CA GLY A 80 30.73 15.78 -32.43
C GLY A 80 29.36 15.60 -31.79
N CYS A 81 28.27 16.03 -32.43
CA CYS A 81 26.91 15.76 -31.98
C CYS A 81 26.49 14.33 -32.35
N GLY A 82 25.58 13.77 -31.55
CA GLY A 82 24.96 12.49 -31.83
C GLY A 82 23.59 12.62 -32.47
N LEU A 83 23.09 11.49 -32.98
CA LEU A 83 21.73 11.36 -33.50
C LEU A 83 21.11 10.08 -32.95
N ILE A 84 19.92 10.21 -32.36
CA ILE A 84 19.07 9.10 -31.99
C ILE A 84 17.75 9.21 -32.76
N THR A 85 17.28 8.11 -33.33
CA THR A 85 16.03 8.09 -34.10
C THR A 85 15.04 7.12 -33.48
N ARG A 86 13.76 7.49 -33.45
CA ARG A 86 12.66 6.59 -33.08
C ARG A 86 12.07 5.92 -34.31
N SER A 87 11.86 4.61 -34.22
CA SER A 87 11.11 3.78 -35.17
C SER A 87 9.99 3.04 -34.43
N ASP A 88 9.26 2.19 -35.16
CA ASP A 88 8.31 1.22 -34.60
C ASP A 88 8.95 0.31 -33.53
N LYS A 89 10.24 -0.03 -33.71
CA LYS A 89 11.03 -0.85 -32.78
C LYS A 89 11.61 -0.08 -31.59
N GLY A 90 11.34 1.23 -31.51
CA GLY A 90 11.83 2.11 -30.45
C GLY A 90 13.00 2.98 -30.87
N TRP A 91 13.78 3.42 -29.88
CA TRP A 91 14.86 4.38 -30.06
C TRP A 91 16.19 3.70 -30.41
N HIS A 92 16.87 4.20 -31.43
CA HIS A 92 18.14 3.68 -31.92
C HIS A 92 19.17 4.79 -32.12
N VAL A 93 20.40 4.56 -31.66
CA VAL A 93 21.52 5.47 -31.89
C VAL A 93 21.98 5.31 -33.34
N GLN A 94 21.95 6.40 -34.09
CA GLN A 94 22.39 6.48 -35.48
C GLN A 94 23.81 6.99 -35.60
N ILE A 95 24.17 7.95 -34.73
CA ILE A 95 25.51 8.51 -34.56
C ILE A 95 25.75 8.65 -33.06
N ALA A 96 26.83 8.05 -32.57
CA ALA A 96 27.26 8.24 -31.20
C ALA A 96 27.86 9.64 -31.03
N ALA A 97 27.37 10.41 -30.06
CA ALA A 97 27.94 11.72 -29.74
C ALA A 97 29.35 11.55 -29.18
N LYS A 98 30.28 12.41 -29.60
CA LYS A 98 31.62 12.46 -29.02
C LYS A 98 31.48 12.89 -27.56
N ARG A 99 32.15 12.18 -26.66
CA ARG A 99 32.22 12.58 -25.26
C ARG A 99 33.14 13.79 -25.12
N SER A 100 32.63 14.87 -24.54
CA SER A 100 33.42 15.99 -24.06
C SER A 100 33.78 15.78 -22.59
N ASP A 101 34.96 16.27 -22.20
CA ASP A 101 35.38 16.40 -20.81
C ASP A 101 34.93 17.76 -20.23
N CYS A 102 33.77 18.28 -20.67
CA CYS A 102 33.28 19.56 -20.17
C CYS A 102 33.08 19.50 -18.66
N GLU A 103 33.54 20.55 -17.98
CA GLU A 103 33.18 20.81 -16.60
C GLU A 103 31.81 21.48 -16.59
N LEU A 104 30.84 20.84 -15.93
CA LEU A 104 29.47 21.34 -15.87
C LEU A 104 29.44 22.62 -15.04
N THR A 105 28.69 23.61 -15.50
CA THR A 105 28.55 24.87 -14.76
C THR A 105 27.89 24.63 -13.39
N THR A 106 28.32 25.40 -12.39
CA THR A 106 27.76 25.34 -11.03
C THR A 106 26.27 25.61 -11.03
N GLU A 107 25.83 26.57 -11.84
CA GLU A 107 24.42 26.95 -12.02
C GLU A 107 23.59 25.75 -12.50
N PHE A 108 24.10 25.01 -13.48
CA PHE A 108 23.43 23.83 -14.01
C PHE A 108 23.37 22.69 -12.97
N LEU A 109 24.47 22.47 -12.24
CA LEU A 109 24.50 21.47 -11.16
C LEU A 109 23.50 21.79 -10.04
N ILE A 110 23.39 23.07 -9.65
CA ILE A 110 22.39 23.52 -8.68
C ILE A 110 20.97 23.31 -9.23
N ALA A 111 20.73 23.65 -10.50
CA ALA A 111 19.43 23.45 -11.13
C ALA A 111 19.03 21.95 -11.16
N LEU A 112 19.97 21.05 -11.45
CA LEU A 112 19.76 19.60 -11.38
C LEU A 112 19.47 19.13 -9.96
N LEU A 113 20.22 19.62 -8.97
CA LEU A 113 20.02 19.27 -7.56
C LEU A 113 18.63 19.71 -7.07
N MET A 114 18.25 20.96 -7.33
CA MET A 114 16.97 21.51 -6.93
C MET A 114 15.81 20.77 -7.60
N ARG A 115 15.94 20.46 -8.90
CA ARG A 115 14.92 19.70 -9.61
C ARG A 115 14.81 18.27 -9.08
N GLY A 116 15.95 17.61 -8.86
CA GLY A 116 15.98 16.27 -8.27
C GLY A 116 15.35 16.23 -6.86
N PHE A 117 15.58 17.27 -6.05
CA PHE A 117 14.96 17.40 -4.73
C PHE A 117 13.45 17.62 -4.81
N GLN A 118 12.98 18.47 -5.71
CA GLN A 118 11.55 18.68 -5.96
C GLN A 118 10.85 17.40 -6.42
N ASP A 119 11.45 16.67 -7.36
CA ASP A 119 10.91 15.41 -7.86
C ASP A 119 10.88 14.34 -6.75
N TYR A 120 11.93 14.28 -5.90
CA TYR A 120 11.95 13.42 -4.72
C TYR A 120 10.82 13.76 -3.75
N TRP A 121 10.66 15.04 -3.41
CA TRP A 121 9.61 15.51 -2.50
C TRP A 121 8.21 15.23 -3.04
N ALA A 122 7.97 15.49 -4.33
CA ALA A 122 6.69 15.22 -4.96
C ALA A 122 6.35 13.73 -4.94
N ASN A 123 7.35 12.86 -5.19
CA ASN A 123 7.17 11.41 -5.13
C ASN A 123 6.96 10.90 -3.70
N ALA A 124 7.72 11.40 -2.74
CA ALA A 124 7.56 11.06 -1.32
C ALA A 124 6.17 11.47 -0.80
N ASN A 125 5.71 12.67 -1.14
CA ASN A 125 4.37 13.13 -0.76
C ASN A 125 3.26 12.31 -1.42
N ARG A 126 3.43 11.89 -2.68
CA ARG A 126 2.47 11.02 -3.36
C ARG A 126 2.36 9.66 -2.66
N LEU A 127 3.50 9.05 -2.34
CA LEU A 127 3.53 7.77 -1.61
C LEU A 127 2.91 7.88 -0.22
N ASN A 128 3.16 8.99 0.49
CA ASN A 128 2.54 9.25 1.80
C ASN A 128 1.02 9.44 1.68
N HIS A 129 0.56 10.21 0.68
CA HIS A 129 -0.85 10.42 0.43
C HIS A 129 -1.58 9.13 0.05
N ASP A 130 -0.97 8.29 -0.80
CA ASP A 130 -1.52 6.99 -1.14
C ASP A 130 -1.63 6.11 0.11
N LYS A 131 -0.59 6.09 0.95
CA LYS A 131 -0.60 5.35 2.22
C LYS A 131 -1.71 5.82 3.16
N GLU A 132 -1.84 7.13 3.37
CA GLU A 132 -2.90 7.72 4.20
C GLU A 132 -4.29 7.40 3.65
N TYR A 133 -4.47 7.46 2.32
CA TYR A 133 -5.74 7.11 1.67
C TYR A 133 -6.12 5.64 1.88
N TYR A 134 -5.17 4.71 1.70
CA TYR A 134 -5.43 3.28 1.91
C TYR A 134 -5.65 2.94 3.39
N GLU A 135 -4.92 3.58 4.31
CA GLU A 135 -5.16 3.44 5.76
C GLU A 135 -6.54 3.96 6.15
N TYR A 136 -6.94 5.15 5.69
CA TYR A 136 -8.26 5.73 5.93
C TYR A 136 -9.39 4.86 5.37
N LYS A 137 -9.24 4.37 4.14
CA LYS A 137 -10.22 3.46 3.52
C LYS A 137 -10.36 2.15 4.30
N GLY A 138 -9.25 1.57 4.75
CA GLY A 138 -9.24 0.38 5.60
C GLY A 138 -9.95 0.60 6.94
N LEU A 139 -9.68 1.75 7.59
CA LEU A 139 -10.36 2.17 8.83
C LEU A 139 -11.86 2.35 8.64
N HIS A 140 -12.28 3.00 7.53
CA HIS A 140 -13.69 3.19 7.19
C HIS A 140 -14.41 1.85 6.96
N ASP A 141 -13.82 0.94 6.20
CA ASP A 141 -14.40 -0.38 5.94
C ASP A 141 -14.49 -1.23 7.21
N ALA A 142 -13.49 -1.16 8.09
CA ALA A 142 -13.49 -1.82 9.39
C ALA A 142 -14.60 -1.27 10.31
N ALA A 143 -14.74 0.06 10.39
CA ALA A 143 -15.79 0.71 11.18
C ALA A 143 -17.19 0.36 10.66
N TYR A 144 -17.38 0.33 9.34
CA TYR A 144 -18.66 -0.06 8.74
C TYR A 144 -19.03 -1.53 9.05
N LYS A 145 -18.08 -2.46 8.89
CA LYS A 145 -18.30 -3.88 9.24
C LYS A 145 -18.59 -4.06 10.72
N PHE A 146 -17.84 -3.37 11.59
CA PHE A 146 -18.05 -3.38 13.03
C PHE A 146 -19.45 -2.86 13.39
N GLY A 147 -19.84 -1.69 12.87
CA GLY A 147 -21.16 -1.10 13.12
C GLY A 147 -22.30 -2.01 12.65
N LYS A 148 -22.18 -2.62 11.46
CA LYS A 148 -23.17 -3.58 10.95
C LYS A 148 -23.29 -4.81 11.84
N ARG A 149 -22.17 -5.37 12.28
CA ARG A 149 -22.17 -6.53 13.21
C ARG A 149 -22.76 -6.15 14.56
N PHE A 150 -22.34 -5.02 15.12
CA PHE A 150 -22.85 -4.51 16.40
C PHE A 150 -24.37 -4.29 16.36
N ALA A 151 -24.90 -3.72 15.27
CA ALA A 151 -26.34 -3.55 15.07
C ALA A 151 -27.08 -4.89 14.98
N GLN A 152 -26.49 -5.90 14.32
CA GLN A 152 -27.06 -7.25 14.25
C GLN A 152 -27.03 -7.96 15.60
N ASP A 153 -25.95 -7.82 16.36
CA ASP A 153 -25.81 -8.42 17.69
C ASP A 153 -26.79 -7.77 18.68
N LEU A 154 -26.96 -6.44 18.61
CA LEU A 154 -27.94 -5.71 19.42
C LEU A 154 -29.40 -6.09 19.07
N ALA A 155 -29.70 -6.28 17.78
CA ALA A 155 -31.03 -6.70 17.33
C ALA A 155 -31.42 -8.09 17.84
N LYS A 156 -30.45 -8.99 18.04
CA LYS A 156 -30.65 -10.32 18.64
C LYS A 156 -30.56 -10.32 20.17
N GLY A 157 -30.19 -9.21 20.79
CA GLY A 157 -30.08 -9.04 22.24
C GLY A 157 -31.31 -9.54 23.02
N PRO A 158 -32.55 -9.23 22.61
CA PRO A 158 -33.75 -9.73 23.29
C PRO A 158 -33.88 -11.26 23.26
N GLU A 159 -33.46 -11.92 22.18
CA GLU A 159 -33.52 -13.38 22.04
C GLU A 159 -32.50 -14.06 22.99
N TYR A 160 -31.28 -13.53 23.08
CA TYR A 160 -30.28 -14.05 24.03
C TYR A 160 -30.66 -13.80 25.48
N LEU A 161 -31.26 -12.65 25.79
CA LEU A 161 -31.74 -12.36 27.14
C LEU A 161 -32.86 -13.31 27.54
N ASN A 162 -33.77 -13.64 26.63
CA ASN A 162 -34.84 -14.60 26.88
C ASN A 162 -34.29 -16.02 27.06
N ALA A 163 -33.37 -16.45 26.19
CA ALA A 163 -32.72 -17.76 26.32
C ALA A 163 -31.90 -17.88 27.62
N ALA A 164 -31.19 -16.82 28.02
CA ALA A 164 -30.43 -16.78 29.26
C ALA A 164 -31.32 -16.86 30.51
N ARG A 165 -32.46 -16.15 30.51
CA ARG A 165 -33.45 -16.23 31.58
C ARG A 165 -34.08 -17.61 31.69
N GLU A 166 -34.41 -18.23 30.56
CA GLU A 166 -34.97 -19.59 30.53
C GLU A 166 -33.94 -20.63 31.02
N LEU A 167 -32.67 -20.48 30.62
CA LEU A 167 -31.60 -21.34 31.12
C LEU A 167 -31.38 -21.16 32.63
N GLN A 168 -31.40 -19.92 33.12
CA GLN A 168 -31.30 -19.61 34.55
C GLN A 168 -32.41 -20.31 35.32
N ARG A 169 -33.67 -20.20 34.85
CA ARG A 169 -34.82 -20.85 35.48
C ARG A 169 -34.63 -22.36 35.58
N LYS A 170 -34.18 -23.02 34.52
CA LYS A 170 -33.93 -24.47 34.50
C LYS A 170 -32.80 -24.89 35.45
N VAL A 171 -31.72 -24.11 35.51
CA VAL A 171 -30.61 -24.40 36.44
C VAL A 171 -31.04 -24.21 37.89
N ASP A 172 -31.80 -23.15 38.19
CA ASP A 172 -32.32 -22.89 39.52
C ASP A 172 -33.32 -23.97 39.98
N GLU A 173 -34.16 -24.47 39.06
CA GLU A 173 -35.04 -25.62 39.29
C GLU A 173 -34.24 -26.89 39.60
N ALA A 174 -33.21 -27.20 38.82
CA ALA A 174 -32.35 -28.37 39.04
C ALA A 174 -31.58 -28.30 40.36
N LEU A 175 -31.20 -27.09 40.80
CA LEU A 175 -30.51 -26.87 42.07
C LEU A 175 -31.46 -26.76 43.27
N GLY A 176 -32.77 -26.62 43.05
CA GLY A 176 -33.76 -26.39 44.10
C GLY A 176 -33.61 -25.04 44.83
N ARG A 177 -32.93 -24.07 44.21
CA ARG A 177 -32.68 -22.73 44.77
C ARG A 177 -32.64 -21.69 43.67
N GLN A 178 -33.19 -20.51 43.95
CA GLN A 178 -33.18 -19.40 43.00
C GLN A 178 -31.98 -18.49 43.19
N HIS A 179 -31.39 -18.04 42.08
CA HIS A 179 -30.28 -17.09 42.07
C HIS A 179 -30.64 -15.83 41.27
N GLY A 180 -29.95 -14.72 41.55
CA GLY A 180 -30.25 -13.42 40.94
C GLY A 180 -29.75 -13.25 39.50
N SER A 181 -28.93 -14.16 38.99
CA SER A 181 -28.43 -14.13 37.62
C SER A 181 -28.03 -15.52 37.13
N LEU A 182 -28.01 -15.70 35.80
CA LEU A 182 -27.52 -16.92 35.16
C LEU A 182 -26.09 -17.27 35.59
N ASP A 183 -25.20 -16.28 35.67
CA ASP A 183 -23.80 -16.49 36.08
C ASP A 183 -23.70 -17.08 37.50
N LEU A 184 -24.49 -16.56 38.44
CA LEU A 184 -24.53 -17.09 39.81
C LEU A 184 -25.11 -18.52 39.84
N SER A 185 -26.11 -18.79 39.01
CA SER A 185 -26.75 -20.10 38.89
C SER A 185 -25.77 -21.14 38.34
N LEU A 186 -25.05 -20.81 37.27
CA LEU A 186 -24.03 -21.67 36.65
C LEU A 186 -22.83 -21.88 37.57
N TRP A 187 -22.42 -20.86 38.31
CA TRP A 187 -21.32 -20.96 39.27
C TRP A 187 -21.69 -21.88 40.45
N ALA A 188 -22.92 -21.77 40.95
CA ALA A 188 -23.45 -22.66 41.99
C ALA A 188 -23.54 -24.11 41.50
N LEU A 189 -24.06 -24.33 40.28
CA LEU A 189 -24.13 -25.65 39.65
C LEU A 189 -22.76 -26.30 39.54
N ARG A 190 -21.75 -25.55 39.05
CA ARG A 190 -20.37 -26.04 38.97
C ARG A 190 -19.84 -26.44 40.34
N GLY A 191 -20.05 -25.63 41.37
CA GLY A 191 -19.58 -25.93 42.72
C GLY A 191 -20.22 -27.17 43.34
N ASP A 192 -21.46 -27.50 42.98
CA ASP A 192 -22.15 -28.72 43.42
C ASP A 192 -21.64 -29.94 42.64
N VAL A 193 -21.46 -29.80 41.32
CA VAL A 193 -20.87 -30.84 40.45
C VAL A 193 -19.44 -31.18 40.89
N ASP A 194 -18.60 -30.17 41.14
CA ASP A 194 -17.22 -30.37 41.60
C ASP A 194 -17.18 -31.07 42.98
N ARG A 195 -18.14 -30.78 43.86
CA ARG A 195 -18.29 -31.48 45.16
C ARG A 195 -18.73 -32.92 44.99
N LEU A 196 -19.68 -33.19 44.09
CA LEU A 196 -20.13 -34.55 43.78
C LEU A 196 -19.00 -35.38 43.15
N LEU A 197 -18.17 -34.77 42.29
CA LEU A 197 -16.99 -35.41 41.69
C LEU A 197 -15.91 -35.76 42.74
N VAL A 198 -15.79 -34.97 43.81
CA VAL A 198 -14.88 -35.25 44.93
C VAL A 198 -15.46 -36.35 45.85
N GLN A 199 -16.78 -36.45 45.98
CA GLN A 199 -17.46 -37.42 46.85
C GLN A 199 -17.72 -38.79 46.19
N TYR A 200 -17.93 -38.85 44.88
CA TYR A 200 -18.22 -40.08 44.15
C TYR A 200 -17.17 -40.34 43.08
N LYS A 201 -16.56 -41.51 43.13
CA LYS A 201 -15.57 -41.97 42.14
C LYS A 201 -16.24 -42.48 40.85
N TYR A 202 -17.18 -41.76 40.24
CA TYR A 202 -17.84 -42.04 38.94
C TYR A 202 -18.56 -40.74 38.45
N ALA A 203 -18.82 -40.44 37.17
CA ALA A 203 -18.90 -41.19 35.92
C ALA A 203 -18.59 -40.27 34.69
N GLU A 204 -18.42 -40.86 33.51
CA GLU A 204 -18.10 -40.20 32.22
C GLU A 204 -19.05 -39.04 31.87
N GLU A 205 -20.32 -39.12 32.27
CA GLU A 205 -21.33 -38.11 32.02
C GLU A 205 -21.10 -36.81 32.81
N VAL A 206 -20.55 -36.91 34.03
CA VAL A 206 -20.25 -35.73 34.86
C VAL A 206 -19.02 -34.99 34.32
N ALA A 207 -18.02 -35.72 33.82
CA ALA A 207 -16.88 -35.13 33.13
C ALA A 207 -17.29 -34.42 31.82
N LYS A 208 -18.25 -34.99 31.07
CA LYS A 208 -18.85 -34.34 29.88
C LYS A 208 -19.59 -33.06 30.26
N LEU A 209 -20.30 -33.05 31.38
CA LEU A 209 -20.99 -31.85 31.89
C LEU A 209 -19.99 -30.73 32.21
N THR A 210 -18.87 -31.07 32.84
CA THR A 210 -17.80 -30.10 33.18
C THR A 210 -17.12 -29.53 31.93
N ASP A 211 -16.85 -30.34 30.91
CA ASP A 211 -16.28 -29.86 29.63
C ASP A 211 -17.23 -28.91 28.90
N ILE A 212 -18.51 -29.26 28.84
CA ILE A 212 -19.55 -28.44 28.26
C ILE A 212 -19.66 -27.09 28.99
N LEU A 213 -19.67 -27.09 30.33
CA LEU A 213 -19.67 -25.85 31.13
C LEU A 213 -18.44 -24.98 30.84
N MET A 214 -17.24 -25.58 30.74
CA MET A 214 -16.02 -24.84 30.40
C MET A 214 -16.10 -24.17 29.03
N ARG A 215 -16.67 -24.85 28.02
CA ARG A 215 -16.85 -24.28 26.67
C ARG A 215 -17.84 -23.12 26.63
N ILE A 216 -18.86 -23.14 27.49
CA ILE A 216 -19.80 -22.03 27.65
C ILE A 216 -19.11 -20.81 28.27
N PHE A 217 -18.36 -21.01 29.36
CA PHE A 217 -17.60 -19.93 30.01
C PHE A 217 -16.52 -19.30 29.10
N GLN A 218 -16.06 -20.03 28.07
CA GLN A 218 -15.11 -19.54 27.06
C GLN A 218 -15.77 -18.87 25.83
N GLY A 219 -17.09 -18.66 25.83
CA GLY A 219 -17.79 -17.87 24.80
C GLY A 219 -18.24 -18.64 23.56
N ASN A 220 -18.22 -19.98 23.57
CA ASN A 220 -18.67 -20.82 22.46
C ASN A 220 -20.15 -21.27 22.61
N SER A 221 -21.03 -20.35 22.99
CA SER A 221 -22.39 -20.64 23.49
C SER A 221 -23.42 -21.12 22.46
N TYR A 222 -23.18 -20.94 21.16
CA TYR A 222 -24.20 -21.18 20.12
C TYR A 222 -24.53 -22.65 19.81
N ARG A 223 -23.69 -23.59 20.22
CA ARG A 223 -23.81 -25.01 19.84
C ARG A 223 -24.13 -25.95 21.00
N VAL A 224 -24.32 -25.41 22.19
CA VAL A 224 -24.15 -26.16 23.45
C VAL A 224 -25.49 -26.45 24.15
N ALA A 225 -26.55 -25.72 23.80
CA ALA A 225 -27.86 -25.87 24.44
C ALA A 225 -28.54 -27.22 24.18
N GLU A 226 -28.31 -27.81 23.00
CA GLU A 226 -28.92 -29.10 22.60
C GLU A 226 -28.23 -30.28 23.31
N GLU A 227 -26.89 -30.26 23.37
CA GLU A 227 -26.08 -31.26 24.09
C GLU A 227 -26.32 -31.25 25.61
N LEU A 228 -26.56 -30.06 26.20
CA LEU A 228 -26.93 -29.92 27.62
C LEU A 228 -28.30 -30.54 27.93
N GLY A 229 -29.28 -30.35 27.03
CA GLY A 229 -30.62 -30.91 27.20
C GLY A 229 -30.62 -32.43 27.25
N GLU A 230 -29.88 -33.08 26.34
CA GLU A 230 -29.79 -34.55 26.28
C GLU A 230 -29.10 -35.18 27.50
N ILE A 231 -28.13 -34.49 28.11
CA ILE A 231 -27.40 -34.99 29.28
C ILE A 231 -28.23 -34.83 30.55
N ILE A 232 -28.94 -33.70 30.70
CA ILE A 232 -29.84 -33.47 31.84
C ILE A 232 -30.97 -34.51 31.84
N GLU A 233 -31.60 -34.78 30.68
CA GLU A 233 -32.64 -35.83 30.58
C GLU A 233 -32.13 -37.23 30.99
N LYS A 234 -30.86 -37.55 30.70
CA LYS A 234 -30.26 -38.84 31.08
C LYS A 234 -29.97 -38.94 32.58
N LEU A 235 -29.68 -37.82 33.23
CA LEU A 235 -29.44 -37.76 34.67
C LEU A 235 -30.75 -37.83 35.47
N GLU A 236 -31.86 -37.31 34.92
CA GLU A 236 -33.19 -37.37 35.56
C GLU A 236 -33.87 -38.76 35.48
N ARG A 237 -33.45 -39.64 34.55
CA ARG A 237 -33.99 -41.00 34.37
C ARG A 237 -33.31 -42.08 35.23
N ARG A 238 -32.36 -41.73 36.09
CA ARG A 238 -31.67 -42.63 37.04
C ARG A 238 -32.10 -42.34 38.46
#